data_AF-A0A1V0N3P5-F1
#
_entry.id   AF-A0A1V0N3P5-F1
#
_cell.length_a   1.000
_cell.length_b   1.000
_cell.length_c   1.000
_cell.angle_alpha   90.00
_cell.angle_beta   90.00
_cell.angle_gamma   90.00
#
_symmetry.space_group_name_H-M   'P 1'
#
loop_
_entity.id
_entity.type
_entity.pdbx_description
1 polymer ?
#
loop_
_entity_poly.entity_id
_entity_poly.type
_entity_poly.pdbx_seq_one_letter_code
_entity_poly.pdbx_strand_id
1 'polypeptide(L)'
;MENKEGVDTTLARDSFEELRHIFSWSTAYETFRPGGIILIGGWAVHSFNPWKYSLDIDFIATGCFKYHLKEHLYSKRNYSKGKDSAGNTLYLKSLDSGDIYLDFLPNKDQFHGTDKLLNLSEIKYETITKNISYTFESEFQVIVPEISMLLLLKLKVAWDRLYDLSYDTTPNREHLME
;
A
#
# COMPACT_ATOMS: atom_id res chain seq x y z
N MET A 1 9.60 -30.57 -27.42
CA MET A 1 9.25 -29.14 -27.40
C MET A 1 8.91 -28.82 -25.96
N GLU A 2 9.80 -28.09 -25.30
CA GLU A 2 9.58 -27.61 -23.94
C GLU A 2 8.33 -26.71 -23.94
N ASN A 3 7.29 -27.11 -23.23
CA ASN A 3 6.26 -26.18 -22.82
C ASN A 3 6.93 -25.24 -21.82
N LYS A 4 7.31 -24.05 -22.28
CA LYS A 4 7.47 -22.90 -21.39
C LYS A 4 6.09 -22.66 -20.80
N GLU A 5 5.85 -23.20 -19.61
CA GLU A 5 4.79 -22.71 -18.73
C GLU A 5 5.06 -21.21 -18.56
N GLY A 6 4.34 -20.40 -19.33
CA GLY A 6 4.28 -18.97 -19.12
C GLY A 6 3.84 -18.80 -17.68
N VAL A 7 4.72 -18.26 -16.84
CA VAL A 7 4.37 -17.99 -15.46
C VAL A 7 3.24 -16.97 -15.53
N ASP A 8 2.02 -17.43 -15.26
CA ASP A 8 0.82 -16.62 -15.31
C ASP A 8 1.03 -15.43 -14.36
N THR A 9 1.24 -14.24 -14.92
CA THR A 9 1.50 -13.02 -14.15
C THR A 9 0.18 -12.59 -13.55
N THR A 10 -0.06 -13.00 -12.31
CA THR A 10 -1.18 -12.50 -11.53
C THR A 10 -0.87 -11.08 -11.05
N LEU A 11 -1.89 -10.22 -10.99
CA LEU A 11 -1.73 -8.86 -10.46
C LEU A 11 -1.12 -8.85 -9.05
N ALA A 12 -1.41 -9.87 -8.25
CA ALA A 12 -0.84 -10.05 -6.92
C ALA A 12 0.67 -10.30 -6.94
N ARG A 13 1.15 -11.10 -7.91
CA ARG A 13 2.57 -11.33 -8.12
C ARG A 13 3.27 -10.05 -8.55
N ASP A 14 2.69 -9.30 -9.49
CA ASP A 14 3.27 -8.05 -9.94
C ASP A 14 3.28 -6.99 -8.83
N SER A 15 2.23 -6.92 -8.02
CA SER A 15 2.18 -6.10 -6.81
C SER A 15 3.28 -6.47 -5.81
N PHE A 16 3.52 -7.77 -5.60
CA PHE A 16 4.61 -8.24 -4.74
C PHE A 16 5.99 -7.86 -5.28
N GLU A 17 6.20 -7.92 -6.60
CA GLU A 17 7.46 -7.53 -7.23
C GLU A 17 7.67 -6.00 -7.24
N GLU A 18 6.61 -5.20 -7.37
CA GLU A 18 6.70 -3.75 -7.13
C GLU A 18 7.05 -3.45 -5.67
N LEU A 19 6.44 -4.16 -4.70
CA LEU A 19 6.78 -4.04 -3.29
C LEU A 19 8.26 -4.37 -3.04
N ARG A 20 8.75 -5.47 -3.62
CA ARG A 20 10.17 -5.88 -3.56
C ARG A 20 11.07 -4.77 -4.09
N HIS A 21 10.75 -4.23 -5.27
CA HIS A 21 11.52 -3.16 -5.89
C HIS A 21 11.56 -1.91 -5.01
N ILE A 22 10.40 -1.50 -4.46
CA ILE A 22 10.31 -0.33 -3.57
C ILE A 22 11.21 -0.51 -2.36
N PHE A 23 11.17 -1.65 -1.68
CA PHE A 23 12.03 -1.90 -0.52
C PHE A 23 13.51 -2.03 -0.90
N SER A 24 13.84 -2.71 -1.99
CA SER A 24 15.22 -2.84 -2.47
C SER A 24 15.84 -1.49 -2.85
N TRP A 25 15.08 -0.64 -3.55
CA TRP A 25 15.52 0.72 -3.84
C TRP A 25 15.63 1.55 -2.56
N SER A 26 14.66 1.43 -1.66
CA SER A 26 14.64 2.17 -0.40
C SER A 26 15.89 1.89 0.42
N THR A 27 16.28 0.63 0.60
CA THR A 27 17.46 0.25 1.39
C THR A 27 18.78 0.63 0.72
N ALA A 28 18.82 0.72 -0.61
CA ALA A 28 19.98 1.16 -1.36
C ALA A 28 20.12 2.70 -1.45
N TYR A 29 19.09 3.45 -1.07
CA TYR A 29 19.10 4.91 -1.17
C TYR A 29 19.92 5.54 -0.05
N GLU A 30 20.83 6.47 -0.40
CA GLU A 30 21.85 7.02 0.52
C GLU A 30 21.29 7.62 1.82
N THR A 31 20.09 8.22 1.76
CA THR A 31 19.44 8.84 2.92
C THR A 31 18.45 7.92 3.62
N PHE A 32 18.47 6.62 3.33
CA PHE A 32 17.59 5.67 3.98
C PHE A 32 17.85 5.62 5.48
N ARG A 33 16.76 5.64 6.24
CA ARG A 33 16.78 5.37 7.67
C ARG A 33 15.71 4.33 7.97
N PRO A 34 15.96 3.37 8.87
CA PRO A 34 14.89 2.53 9.41
C PRO A 34 13.72 3.42 9.89
N GLY A 35 12.51 3.12 9.42
CA GLY A 35 11.32 3.96 9.65
C GLY A 35 11.08 5.08 8.61
N GLY A 36 11.98 5.25 7.63
CA GLY A 36 11.78 6.18 6.51
C GLY A 36 10.63 5.77 5.58
N ILE A 37 10.38 4.46 5.50
CA ILE A 37 9.24 3.79 4.88
C ILE A 37 8.77 2.67 5.80
N ILE A 38 7.46 2.57 6.01
CA ILE A 38 6.80 1.56 6.83
C ILE A 38 5.64 1.02 6.02
N LEU A 39 5.67 -0.28 5.72
CA LEU A 39 4.60 -0.99 5.03
C LEU A 39 3.40 -1.13 5.96
N ILE A 40 2.23 -0.75 5.46
CA ILE A 40 0.94 -0.93 6.13
C ILE A 40 -0.01 -1.71 5.19
N GLY A 41 -1.31 -1.70 5.49
CA GLY A 41 -2.30 -2.28 4.58
C GLY A 41 -2.25 -3.80 4.47
N GLY A 42 -2.67 -4.32 3.32
CA GLY A 42 -2.82 -5.76 3.11
C GLY A 42 -1.49 -6.53 3.10
N TRP A 43 -0.46 -5.98 2.46
CA TRP A 43 0.87 -6.60 2.45
C TRP A 43 1.54 -6.59 3.83
N ALA A 44 1.32 -5.55 4.65
CA ALA A 44 1.78 -5.61 6.04
C ALA A 44 1.09 -6.73 6.82
N VAL A 45 -0.23 -6.88 6.66
CA VAL A 45 -0.98 -7.99 7.28
C VAL A 45 -0.49 -9.34 6.77
N HIS A 46 -0.16 -9.46 5.48
CA HIS A 46 0.41 -10.66 4.87
C HIS A 46 1.68 -11.13 5.59
N SER A 47 2.56 -10.20 5.99
CA SER A 47 3.80 -10.51 6.73
C SER A 47 3.56 -11.14 8.12
N PHE A 48 2.35 -11.02 8.67
CA PHE A 48 1.92 -11.69 9.90
C PHE A 48 1.05 -12.91 9.63
N ASN A 49 0.31 -12.91 8.52
CA ASN A 49 -0.61 -13.96 8.12
C ASN A 49 -0.58 -14.16 6.58
N PRO A 50 0.24 -15.10 6.07
CA PRO A 50 0.47 -15.30 4.64
C PRO A 50 -0.76 -15.75 3.82
N TRP A 51 -1.91 -15.95 4.45
CA TRP A 51 -3.16 -16.31 3.77
C TRP A 51 -3.97 -15.09 3.31
N LYS A 52 -3.55 -13.87 3.66
CA LYS A 52 -4.24 -12.63 3.27
C LYS A 52 -3.25 -11.66 2.65
N TYR A 53 -3.57 -11.11 1.48
CA TYR A 53 -2.81 -10.04 0.83
C TYR A 53 -3.77 -9.00 0.24
N SER A 54 -3.21 -7.88 -0.23
CA SER A 54 -3.91 -6.88 -1.03
C SER A 54 -3.16 -6.70 -2.35
N LEU A 55 -3.85 -6.19 -3.37
CA LEU A 55 -3.25 -5.80 -4.64
C LEU A 55 -2.62 -4.42 -4.54
N ASP A 56 -3.20 -3.56 -3.71
CA ASP A 56 -2.67 -2.22 -3.43
C ASP A 56 -1.51 -2.27 -2.43
N ILE A 57 -0.61 -1.30 -2.57
CA ILE A 57 0.56 -1.13 -1.72
C ILE A 57 0.41 0.15 -0.90
N ASP A 58 0.36 0.00 0.42
CA ASP A 58 0.11 1.10 1.35
C ASP A 58 1.34 1.39 2.21
N PHE A 59 1.72 2.66 2.33
CA PHE A 59 2.88 3.09 3.13
C PHE A 59 2.60 4.24 4.09
N ILE A 60 3.32 4.23 5.21
CA ILE A 60 3.70 5.45 5.92
C ILE A 60 5.13 5.79 5.49
N ALA A 61 5.38 7.04 5.09
CA ALA A 61 6.72 7.48 4.68
C ALA A 61 7.02 8.89 5.18
N THR A 62 8.26 9.12 5.60
CA THR A 62 8.73 10.42 6.10
C THR A 62 8.90 11.43 4.96
N GLY A 63 8.68 12.73 5.19
CA GLY A 63 8.52 13.74 4.13
C GLY A 63 9.65 13.79 3.08
N CYS A 64 10.91 13.86 3.50
CA CYS A 64 12.05 13.91 2.56
C CYS A 64 12.19 12.60 1.77
N PHE A 65 12.10 11.46 2.45
CA PHE A 65 12.18 10.15 1.81
C PHE A 65 11.01 9.90 0.84
N LYS A 66 9.79 10.25 1.25
CA LYS A 66 8.56 10.18 0.46
C LYS A 66 8.72 10.94 -0.85
N TYR A 67 9.30 12.14 -0.84
CA TYR A 67 9.55 12.90 -2.07
C TYR A 67 10.47 12.14 -3.03
N HIS A 68 11.63 11.67 -2.57
CA HIS A 68 12.58 10.95 -3.41
C HIS A 68 12.02 9.63 -3.95
N LEU A 69 11.28 8.88 -3.12
CA LEU A 69 10.62 7.66 -3.55
C LEU A 69 9.62 7.94 -4.68
N LYS A 70 8.80 8.98 -4.53
CA LYS A 70 7.84 9.39 -5.55
C LYS A 70 8.53 9.75 -6.87
N GLU A 71 9.58 10.56 -6.83
CA GLU A 71 10.35 10.94 -8.02
C GLU A 71 10.98 9.72 -8.72
N HIS A 72 11.52 8.77 -7.96
CA HIS A 72 12.03 7.51 -8.51
C HIS A 72 10.94 6.70 -9.20
N LEU A 73 9.78 6.57 -8.55
CA LEU A 73 8.65 5.82 -9.09
C LEU A 73 8.15 6.40 -10.42
N TYR A 74 8.05 7.73 -10.52
CA TYR A 74 7.68 8.41 -11.77
C TYR A 74 8.73 8.25 -12.85
N SER A 75 9.99 8.58 -12.52
CA SER A 75 11.03 8.73 -13.54
C SER A 75 11.63 7.39 -14.00
N LYS A 76 11.52 6.34 -13.19
CA LYS A 76 12.19 5.05 -13.43
C LYS A 76 11.29 3.82 -13.40
N ARG A 77 10.05 3.93 -12.90
CA ARG A 77 9.15 2.76 -12.74
C ARG A 77 7.79 2.90 -13.40
N ASN A 78 7.60 3.92 -14.24
CA ASN A 78 6.37 4.14 -15.01
C ASN A 78 5.11 4.29 -14.16
N TYR A 79 5.24 4.77 -12.92
CA TYR A 79 4.08 5.21 -12.16
C TYR A 79 3.54 6.52 -12.72
N SER A 80 2.25 6.75 -12.54
CA SER A 80 1.54 7.97 -12.92
C SER A 80 0.77 8.56 -11.73
N LYS A 81 0.44 9.86 -11.78
CA LYS A 81 -0.36 10.55 -10.76
C LYS A 81 -1.83 10.32 -11.05
N GLY A 82 -2.51 9.62 -10.16
CA GLY A 82 -3.96 9.53 -10.11
C GLY A 82 -4.54 10.32 -8.94
N LYS A 83 -5.87 10.38 -8.88
CA LYS A 83 -6.61 10.77 -7.67
C LYS A 83 -7.64 9.70 -7.34
N ASP A 84 -7.85 9.44 -6.05
CA ASP A 84 -9.00 8.66 -5.60
C ASP A 84 -10.29 9.49 -5.62
N SER A 85 -11.42 8.87 -5.27
CA SER A 85 -12.74 9.53 -5.18
C SER A 85 -12.79 10.63 -4.12
N ALA A 86 -11.92 10.58 -3.11
CA ALA A 86 -11.75 11.60 -2.07
C ALA A 86 -10.76 12.71 -2.47
N GLY A 87 -10.15 12.62 -3.66
CA GLY A 87 -9.19 13.59 -4.18
C GLY A 87 -7.75 13.42 -3.65
N ASN A 88 -7.46 12.35 -2.92
CA ASN A 88 -6.11 12.00 -2.47
C ASN A 88 -5.26 11.53 -3.65
N THR A 89 -3.95 11.82 -3.59
CA THR A 89 -3.04 11.44 -4.67
C THR A 89 -2.70 9.95 -4.58
N LEU A 90 -3.14 9.19 -5.58
CA LEU A 90 -2.73 7.81 -5.79
C LEU A 90 -1.60 7.73 -6.82
N TYR A 91 -0.78 6.71 -6.68
CA TYR A 91 0.27 6.38 -7.62
C TYR A 91 -0.14 5.13 -8.37
N LEU A 92 -0.44 5.29 -9.66
CA LEU A 92 -0.98 4.21 -10.48
C LEU A 92 0.10 3.68 -11.41
N LYS A 93 0.24 2.35 -11.44
CA LYS A 93 0.99 1.65 -12.49
C LYS A 93 0.07 0.64 -13.16
N SER A 94 -0.19 0.86 -14.44
CA SER A 94 -0.96 -0.06 -15.27
C SER A 94 -0.04 -1.13 -15.84
N LEU A 95 -0.44 -2.39 -15.68
CA LEU A 95 0.23 -3.57 -16.20
C LEU A 95 -0.78 -4.40 -17.01
N ASP A 96 -0.29 -5.36 -17.78
CA ASP A 96 -1.15 -6.31 -18.51
C ASP A 96 -2.01 -7.15 -17.56
N SER A 97 -1.54 -7.38 -16.32
CA SER A 97 -2.26 -8.10 -15.26
C SER A 97 -3.29 -7.24 -14.52
N GLY A 98 -3.29 -5.92 -14.74
CA GLY A 98 -4.18 -4.95 -14.12
C GLY A 98 -3.45 -3.77 -13.48
N ASP A 99 -4.20 -2.97 -12.73
CA ASP A 99 -3.71 -1.75 -12.12
C ASP A 99 -3.20 -1.98 -10.70
N ILE A 100 -1.99 -1.48 -10.40
CA ILE A 100 -1.43 -1.43 -9.04
C ILE A 100 -1.54 0.00 -8.53
N TYR A 101 -2.23 0.16 -7.40
CA TYR A 101 -2.29 1.42 -6.68
C TYR A 101 -1.30 1.44 -5.53
N LEU A 102 -0.60 2.56 -5.42
CA LEU A 102 0.29 2.86 -4.31
C LEU A 102 -0.25 4.08 -3.56
N ASP A 103 -0.53 3.88 -2.28
CA ASP A 103 -1.03 4.91 -1.38
C ASP A 103 -0.05 5.23 -0.25
N PHE A 104 -0.02 6.50 0.12
CA PHE A 104 0.75 6.99 1.24
C PHE A 104 -0.18 7.61 2.28
N LEU A 105 -0.45 6.86 3.34
CA LEU A 105 -1.29 7.30 4.44
C LEU A 105 -0.78 8.66 4.97
N PRO A 106 -1.64 9.70 5.01
CA PRO A 106 -1.26 10.99 5.55
C PRO A 106 -1.05 10.90 7.07
N ASN A 107 -0.25 11.82 7.62
CA ASN A 107 -0.03 11.88 9.07
C ASN A 107 -1.32 12.14 9.87
N LYS A 108 -2.29 12.81 9.23
CA LYS A 108 -3.60 13.11 9.79
C LYS A 108 -4.63 12.66 8.78
N ASP A 109 -5.52 11.79 9.22
CA ASP A 109 -6.53 11.18 8.37
C ASP A 109 -7.90 11.31 9.06
N GLN A 110 -8.89 11.84 8.35
CA GLN A 110 -10.19 12.15 8.91
C GLN A 110 -11.09 10.92 8.90
N PHE A 111 -11.81 10.69 9.99
CA PHE A 111 -12.89 9.69 9.99
C PHE A 111 -14.07 10.26 9.22
N HIS A 112 -14.53 9.54 8.21
CA HIS A 112 -15.64 9.99 7.37
C HIS A 112 -16.88 10.28 8.22
N GLY A 113 -17.56 11.38 7.89
CA GLY A 113 -18.75 11.85 8.61
C GLY A 113 -18.50 12.51 9.97
N THR A 114 -17.24 12.74 10.36
CA THR A 114 -16.90 13.37 11.65
C THR A 114 -15.81 14.43 11.47
N ASP A 115 -15.61 15.28 12.47
CA ASP A 115 -14.48 16.22 12.57
C ASP A 115 -13.24 15.59 13.25
N LYS A 116 -13.30 14.29 13.58
CA LYS A 116 -12.23 13.59 14.28
C LYS A 116 -11.14 13.13 13.31
N LEU A 117 -9.90 13.20 13.78
CA LEU A 117 -8.71 12.80 13.02
C LEU A 117 -8.03 11.61 13.71
N LEU A 118 -7.64 10.62 12.92
CA LEU A 118 -6.57 9.70 13.26
C LEU A 118 -5.24 10.44 13.05
N ASN A 119 -4.58 10.84 14.13
CA ASN A 119 -3.30 11.54 14.08
C ASN A 119 -2.13 10.59 14.37
N LEU A 120 -1.46 10.12 13.33
CA LEU A 120 -0.33 9.19 13.43
C LEU A 120 0.86 9.78 14.17
N SER A 121 1.04 11.10 14.19
CA SER A 121 2.14 11.73 14.93
C SER A 121 1.94 11.72 16.44
N GLU A 122 0.71 11.50 16.91
CA GLU A 122 0.36 11.43 18.34
C GLU A 122 0.28 9.99 18.86
N ILE A 123 0.29 9.00 17.96
CA ILE A 123 0.25 7.58 18.31
C ILE A 123 1.67 7.05 18.40
N LYS A 124 2.07 6.59 19.58
CA LYS A 124 3.31 5.84 19.75
C LYS A 124 3.07 4.39 19.35
N TYR A 125 3.86 3.89 18.41
CA TYR A 125 3.88 2.49 17.99
C TYR A 125 5.31 2.09 17.67
N GLU A 126 5.61 0.80 17.80
CA GLU A 126 6.89 0.23 17.40
C GLU A 126 6.83 -0.30 15.97
N THR A 127 8.00 -0.37 15.33
CA THR A 127 8.18 -1.01 14.03
C THR A 127 9.01 -2.26 14.17
N ILE A 128 8.66 -3.30 13.41
CA ILE A 128 9.31 -4.60 13.42
C ILE A 128 9.75 -4.94 12.00
N THR A 129 10.94 -5.51 11.85
CA THR A 129 11.39 -6.08 10.58
C THR A 129 10.79 -7.47 10.40
N LYS A 130 10.20 -7.72 9.22
CA LYS A 130 9.60 -9.00 8.84
C LYS A 130 10.18 -9.48 7.53
N ASN A 131 10.39 -10.79 7.41
CA ASN A 131 10.51 -11.42 6.10
C ASN A 131 9.11 -11.58 5.51
N ILE A 132 8.95 -11.19 4.25
CA ILE A 132 7.73 -11.38 3.48
C ILE A 132 8.05 -12.21 2.24
N SER A 133 7.17 -13.15 1.91
CA SER A 133 7.23 -14.00 0.72
C SER A 133 5.85 -14.08 0.10
N TYR A 134 5.78 -14.41 -1.20
CA TYR A 134 4.52 -14.65 -1.88
C TYR A 134 4.68 -15.80 -2.87
N THR A 135 3.91 -16.87 -2.69
CA THR A 135 3.99 -18.09 -3.52
C THR A 135 5.42 -18.67 -3.58
N PHE A 136 6.02 -18.77 -4.77
CA PHE A 136 7.38 -19.27 -5.00
C PHE A 136 8.43 -18.14 -5.08
N GLU A 137 8.02 -16.89 -4.90
CA GLU A 137 8.92 -15.74 -4.98
C GLU A 137 9.86 -15.67 -3.75
N SER A 138 11.10 -15.27 -4.00
CA SER A 138 12.11 -15.18 -2.94
C SER A 138 11.71 -14.19 -1.84
N GLU A 139 11.96 -14.53 -0.58
CA GLU A 139 11.64 -13.64 0.53
C GLU A 139 12.54 -12.39 0.54
N PHE A 140 12.00 -11.29 1.08
CA PHE A 140 12.77 -10.09 1.36
C PHE A 140 12.28 -9.43 2.65
N GLN A 141 13.06 -8.48 3.17
CA GLN A 141 12.74 -7.79 4.42
C GLN A 141 11.91 -6.54 4.18
N VAL A 142 10.88 -6.38 5.02
CA VAL A 142 10.03 -5.19 5.11
C VAL A 142 9.99 -4.68 6.55
N ILE A 143 9.75 -3.38 6.70
CA ILE A 143 9.49 -2.75 8.00
C ILE A 143 7.98 -2.54 8.09
N VAL A 144 7.36 -3.11 9.11
CA VAL A 144 5.92 -3.00 9.39
C VAL A 144 5.72 -2.46 10.81
N PRO A 145 4.58 -1.83 11.14
CA PRO A 145 4.30 -1.51 12.52
C PRO A 145 3.88 -2.77 13.30
N GLU A 146 3.87 -2.68 14.62
CA GLU A 146 3.25 -3.70 15.46
C GLU A 146 1.77 -3.96 15.08
N ILE A 147 1.29 -5.16 15.37
CA ILE A 147 -0.02 -5.64 14.90
C ILE A 147 -1.20 -4.82 15.45
N SER A 148 -1.08 -4.25 16.65
CA SER A 148 -2.02 -3.31 17.27
C SER A 148 -2.27 -2.09 16.39
N MET A 149 -1.20 -1.53 15.80
CA MET A 149 -1.31 -0.40 14.88
C MET A 149 -2.01 -0.78 13.59
N LEU A 150 -1.71 -1.96 13.02
CA LEU A 150 -2.44 -2.46 11.84
C LEU A 150 -3.93 -2.67 12.14
N LEU A 151 -4.27 -3.16 13.33
CA LEU A 151 -5.65 -3.31 13.77
C LEU A 151 -6.37 -1.96 13.86
N LEU A 152 -5.74 -0.94 14.44
CA LEU A 152 -6.28 0.42 14.50
C LEU A 152 -6.58 0.97 13.10
N LEU A 153 -5.65 0.82 12.16
CA LEU A 153 -5.85 1.23 10.76
C LEU A 153 -7.01 0.48 10.11
N LYS A 154 -7.16 -0.82 10.37
CA LYS A 154 -8.31 -1.60 9.86
C LYS A 154 -9.63 -1.18 10.48
N LEU A 155 -9.67 -0.79 11.76
CA LEU A 155 -10.86 -0.23 12.40
C LEU A 155 -11.27 1.09 11.77
N LYS A 156 -10.30 1.98 11.48
CA LYS A 156 -10.56 3.23 10.76
C LYS A 156 -11.15 2.98 9.38
N VAL A 157 -10.53 2.09 8.59
CA VAL A 157 -11.05 1.72 7.25
C VAL A 157 -12.45 1.10 7.34
N ALA A 158 -12.72 0.27 8.35
CA ALA A 158 -14.05 -0.30 8.56
C ALA A 158 -15.10 0.77 8.89
N TRP A 159 -14.72 1.77 9.70
CA TRP A 159 -15.58 2.92 9.98
C TRP A 159 -15.92 3.70 8.72
N ASP A 160 -14.92 4.11 7.95
CA ASP A 160 -15.13 4.92 6.76
C ASP A 160 -15.99 4.20 5.74
N ARG A 161 -15.70 2.92 5.47
CA ARG A 161 -16.52 2.10 4.57
C ARG A 161 -17.95 1.97 5.06
N LEU A 162 -18.16 1.79 6.37
CA LEU A 162 -19.51 1.74 6.93
C LEU A 162 -20.24 3.07 6.72
N TYR A 163 -19.57 4.20 6.95
CA TYR A 163 -20.14 5.52 6.70
C TYR A 163 -20.48 5.69 5.22
N ASP A 164 -19.53 5.44 4.33
CA ASP A 164 -19.72 5.59 2.88
C ASP A 164 -20.89 4.75 2.38
N LEU A 165 -20.98 3.48 2.81
CA LEU A 165 -22.10 2.60 2.46
C LEU A 165 -23.45 3.04 3.05
N SER A 166 -23.44 3.67 4.23
CA SER A 166 -24.67 4.10 4.92
C SER A 166 -25.20 5.44 4.39
N TYR A 167 -24.32 6.26 3.82
CA TYR A 167 -24.61 7.62 3.38
C TYR A 167 -24.41 7.82 1.87
N ASP A 168 -24.33 6.72 1.10
CA ASP A 168 -24.25 6.73 -0.35
C ASP A 168 -25.52 7.34 -0.97
N THR A 169 -25.53 8.67 -1.04
CA THR A 169 -26.27 9.46 -2.01
C THR A 169 -25.73 9.13 -3.40
N THR A 170 -26.53 8.47 -4.25
CA THR A 170 -26.36 8.40 -5.71
C THR A 170 -25.72 9.68 -6.29
N PRO A 171 -24.73 9.58 -7.20
CA PRO A 171 -24.99 9.08 -8.55
C PRO A 171 -23.96 8.10 -9.14
N ASN A 172 -24.47 7.30 -10.08
CA ASN A 172 -23.81 6.34 -10.97
C ASN A 172 -23.31 5.02 -10.38
N ARG A 173 -24.26 4.08 -10.27
CA ARG A 173 -24.03 2.67 -10.57
C ARG A 173 -23.62 2.51 -12.03
N GLU A 174 -22.38 2.85 -12.34
CA GLU A 174 -21.67 2.24 -13.46
C GLU A 174 -20.34 1.77 -12.88
N HIS A 175 -20.02 0.48 -13.05
CA HIS A 175 -18.77 -0.21 -12.64
C HIS A 175 -18.79 -1.02 -11.33
N LEU A 176 -19.94 -1.62 -10.98
CA LEU A 176 -19.94 -2.89 -10.20
C LEU A 176 -20.38 -4.10 -11.04
N MET A 177 -20.15 -4.04 -12.35
CA MET A 177 -20.16 -5.22 -13.21
C MET A 177 -18.99 -5.13 -14.19
N GLU A 178 -17.85 -5.68 -13.77
CA GLU A 178 -17.06 -6.68 -14.51
C GLU A 178 -16.01 -7.29 -13.56
#